data_AF-C9N062-F1
#
_entry.id   AF-C9N062-F1
#
_cell.length_a   1.000
_cell.length_b   1.000
_cell.length_c   1.000
_cell.angle_alpha   90.00
_cell.angle_beta   90.00
_cell.angle_gamma   90.00
#
_symmetry.space_group_name_H-M   'P 1'
#
loop_
_entity.id
_entity.type
_entity.pdbx_description
1 polymer ?
#
loop_
_entity_poly.entity_id
_entity_poly.type
_entity_poly.pdbx_seq_one_letter_code
_entity_poly.pdbx_strand_id
1 'polypeptide(L)'
;MNINWYPGHMKKTKDLIVENLKIIDIVIEILDARIPISSKNPDISKLANNKKKIIVLNKVDLIDNKELKVWEDYFLENNFSDYFVALSVEKGTNFNELRKITDKIYAEKLEKMKKRGFVKLK
;
A
#
# COMPACT_ATOMS: atom_id res chain seq x y z
N MET A 1 24.85 -15.81 16.29
CA MET A 1 25.28 -15.51 14.90
C MET A 1 24.43 -14.36 14.37
N ASN A 2 24.96 -13.14 14.39
CA ASN A 2 24.24 -11.94 13.96
C ASN A 2 24.59 -11.72 12.48
N ILE A 3 23.75 -12.20 11.58
CA ILE A 3 23.93 -11.96 10.15
C ILE A 3 23.62 -10.47 9.94
N ASN A 4 24.68 -9.67 9.81
CA ASN A 4 24.57 -8.24 9.57
C ASN A 4 24.28 -8.05 8.08
N TRP A 5 23.00 -8.08 7.71
CA TRP A 5 22.52 -7.85 6.33
C TRP A 5 22.72 -6.41 5.82
N TYR A 6 23.45 -5.54 6.54
CA TYR A 6 23.32 -4.09 6.40
C TYR A 6 24.59 -3.41 5.89
N PRO A 7 24.91 -3.48 4.57
CA PRO A 7 25.72 -2.46 3.94
C PRO A 7 24.88 -1.17 3.84
N GLY A 8 25.50 0.01 3.85
CA GLY A 8 24.85 1.33 3.95
C GLY A 8 23.65 1.62 3.00
N HIS A 9 23.42 0.77 2.00
CA HIS A 9 22.24 0.77 1.13
C HIS A 9 20.91 0.66 1.89
N MET A 10 20.79 -0.22 2.90
CA MET A 10 19.50 -0.39 3.59
C MET A 10 19.13 0.84 4.44
N LYS A 11 20.12 1.42 5.14
CA LYS A 11 19.91 2.69 5.87
C LYS A 11 19.52 3.80 4.91
N LYS A 12 20.24 3.94 3.79
CA LYS A 12 19.93 4.91 2.74
C LYS A 12 18.50 4.73 2.19
N THR A 13 18.08 3.50 1.94
CA THR A 13 16.70 3.20 1.49
C THR A 13 15.66 3.55 2.55
N LYS A 14 15.92 3.22 3.82
CA LYS A 14 15.02 3.58 4.93
C LYS A 14 14.88 5.09 5.07
N ASP A 15 15.99 5.82 5.06
CA ASP A 15 16.01 7.27 5.15
C ASP A 15 15.26 7.90 3.96
N LEU A 16 15.47 7.38 2.75
CA LEU A 16 14.72 7.81 1.55
C LEU A 16 13.21 7.58 1.68
N ILE A 17 12.79 6.43 2.22
CA ILE A 17 11.37 6.14 2.46
C ILE A 17 10.79 7.12 3.47
N VAL A 18 11.50 7.41 4.57
CA VAL A 18 11.07 8.37 5.60
C VAL A 18 10.90 9.77 5.03
N GLU A 19 11.84 10.24 4.20
CA GLU A 19 11.71 11.54 3.54
C GLU A 19 10.53 11.58 2.56
N ASN A 20 10.38 10.55 1.72
CA ASN A 20 9.26 10.47 0.79
C ASN A 20 7.90 10.42 1.50
N LEU A 21 7.81 9.73 2.64
CA LEU A 21 6.60 9.67 3.46
C LEU A 21 6.10 11.06 3.88
N LYS A 22 6.96 12.07 4.00
CA LYS A 22 6.53 13.43 4.37
C LYS A 22 5.70 14.10 3.27
N ILE A 23 6.01 13.82 2.00
CA ILE A 23 5.42 14.51 0.84
C ILE A 23 4.33 13.72 0.11
N ILE A 24 4.17 12.43 0.42
CA ILE A 24 3.11 11.60 -0.19
C ILE A 24 1.82 11.58 0.64
N ASP A 25 0.72 11.33 -0.05
CA ASP A 25 -0.61 11.21 0.56
C ASP A 25 -1.00 9.76 0.86
N ILE A 26 -0.55 8.83 0.00
CA ILE A 26 -0.99 7.43 -0.02
C ILE A 26 0.24 6.54 -0.13
N VAL A 27 0.26 5.45 0.63
CA VAL A 27 1.23 4.36 0.51
C VAL A 27 0.55 3.17 -0.15
N ILE A 28 1.15 2.65 -1.21
CA ILE A 28 0.71 1.42 -1.87
C ILE A 28 1.74 0.34 -1.53
N GLU A 29 1.37 -0.62 -0.69
CA GLU A 29 2.21 -1.75 -0.31
C GLU A 29 1.86 -2.96 -1.16
N ILE A 30 2.79 -3.36 -2.04
CA ILE A 30 2.60 -4.49 -2.95
C ILE A 30 3.19 -5.75 -2.31
N LEU A 31 2.38 -6.79 -2.18
CA LEU A 31 2.72 -8.08 -1.58
C LEU A 31 2.56 -9.21 -2.61
N ASP A 32 3.19 -10.35 -2.35
CA ASP A 32 3.03 -11.56 -3.18
C ASP A 32 1.81 -12.34 -2.68
N ALA A 33 0.83 -12.59 -3.55
CA ALA A 33 -0.43 -13.24 -3.22
C ALA A 33 -0.26 -14.66 -2.64
N ARG A 34 0.85 -15.35 -2.96
CA ARG A 34 1.10 -16.72 -2.48
C ARG A 34 1.58 -16.76 -1.03
N ILE A 35 2.20 -15.68 -0.56
CA ILE A 35 2.71 -15.54 0.81
C ILE A 35 2.48 -14.13 1.35
N PRO A 36 1.22 -13.68 1.52
CA PRO A 36 0.92 -12.27 1.81
C PRO A 36 1.56 -11.76 3.10
N ILE A 37 1.59 -12.59 4.15
CA ILE A 37 2.19 -12.20 5.44
C ILE A 37 3.71 -12.22 5.38
N SER A 38 4.31 -13.27 4.83
CA SER A 38 5.76 -13.42 4.80
C SER A 38 6.45 -12.46 3.83
N SER A 39 5.75 -12.01 2.79
CA SER A 39 6.27 -11.00 1.85
C SER A 39 6.18 -9.56 2.40
N LYS A 40 5.53 -9.37 3.55
CA LYS A 40 5.35 -8.06 4.17
C LYS A 40 6.61 -7.59 4.89
N ASN A 41 6.93 -6.30 4.77
CA ASN A 41 7.98 -5.67 5.56
C ASN A 41 7.42 -5.11 6.90
N PRO A 42 7.90 -5.57 8.06
CA PRO A 42 7.42 -5.11 9.36
C PRO A 42 7.78 -3.65 9.68
N ASP A 43 8.87 -3.12 9.11
CA ASP A 43 9.28 -1.72 9.32
C ASP A 43 8.35 -0.75 8.58
N ILE A 44 7.90 -1.10 7.37
CA ILE A 44 7.00 -0.26 6.57
C ILE A 44 5.67 0.00 7.27
N SER A 45 5.12 -1.02 7.94
CA SER A 45 3.91 -0.84 8.76
C SER A 45 4.05 0.28 9.79
N LYS A 46 5.20 0.33 10.47
CA LYS A 46 5.46 1.32 11.51
C LYS A 46 5.67 2.71 10.91
N LEU A 47 6.42 2.79 9.81
CA LEU A 47 6.74 4.04 9.14
C LEU A 47 5.50 4.69 8.47
N ALA A 48 4.58 3.90 7.94
CA ALA A 48 3.41 4.38 7.20
C ALA A 48 2.16 4.65 8.07
N ASN A 49 2.25 4.53 9.41
CA ASN A 49 1.08 4.48 10.31
C ASN A 49 0.12 5.69 10.22
N ASN A 50 0.61 6.86 9.78
CA ASN A 50 -0.20 8.08 9.67
C ASN A 50 -0.65 8.39 8.23
N LYS A 51 -0.49 7.45 7.30
CA LYS A 51 -0.81 7.62 5.88
C LYS A 51 -1.92 6.67 5.47
N LYS A 52 -2.72 7.09 4.48
CA LYS A 52 -3.67 6.18 3.85
C LYS A 52 -2.90 5.05 3.17
N LYS A 53 -3.26 3.81 3.47
CA LYS A 53 -2.54 2.64 2.99
C LYS A 53 -3.46 1.74 2.18
N ILE A 54 -2.98 1.41 0.98
CA ILE A 54 -3.57 0.42 0.10
C ILE A 54 -2.64 -0.80 0.10
N ILE A 55 -3.14 -1.97 0.48
CA ILE A 55 -2.43 -3.22 0.25
C ILE A 55 -2.85 -3.77 -1.11
N VAL A 56 -1.86 -4.15 -1.91
CA VAL A 56 -2.05 -4.76 -3.21
C VAL A 56 -1.47 -6.17 -3.16
N LEU A 57 -2.30 -7.20 -3.30
CA LEU A 57 -1.81 -8.55 -3.60
C LEU A 57 -1.58 -8.67 -5.09
N ASN A 58 -0.31 -8.81 -5.48
CA ASN A 58 0.10 -9.08 -6.85
C ASN A 58 0.24 -10.59 -7.08
N LYS A 59 0.16 -11.03 -8.33
CA LYS A 59 0.23 -12.43 -8.79
C LYS A 59 -0.97 -13.27 -8.37
N VAL A 60 -2.15 -12.66 -8.38
CA VAL A 60 -3.40 -13.35 -8.00
C VAL A 60 -3.79 -14.45 -8.99
N ASP A 61 -3.20 -14.44 -10.19
CA ASP A 61 -3.29 -15.53 -11.17
C ASP A 61 -2.64 -16.85 -10.70
N LEU A 62 -1.84 -16.81 -9.62
CA LEU A 62 -1.17 -17.98 -9.06
C LEU A 62 -1.89 -18.57 -7.83
N ILE A 63 -3.05 -18.05 -7.43
CA ILE A 63 -3.78 -18.50 -6.25
C ILE A 63 -5.28 -18.66 -6.53
N ASP A 64 -5.98 -19.36 -5.64
CA ASP A 64 -7.42 -19.54 -5.73
C ASP A 64 -8.20 -18.33 -5.23
N ASN A 65 -9.32 -18.01 -5.90
CA ASN A 65 -10.20 -16.90 -5.51
C ASN A 65 -10.76 -17.01 -4.08
N LYS A 66 -10.87 -18.23 -3.53
CA LYS A 66 -11.33 -18.45 -2.15
C LYS A 66 -10.34 -17.88 -1.13
N GLU A 67 -9.03 -17.95 -1.42
CA GLU A 67 -7.99 -17.43 -0.53
C GLU A 67 -7.95 -15.90 -0.57
N LEU A 68 -8.28 -15.28 -1.70
CA LEU A 68 -8.31 -13.81 -1.83
C LEU A 68 -9.25 -13.16 -0.81
N LYS A 69 -10.44 -13.73 -0.63
CA LYS A 69 -11.42 -13.15 0.31
C LYS A 69 -10.92 -13.22 1.76
N VAL A 70 -10.31 -14.34 2.13
CA VAL A 70 -9.71 -14.52 3.46
C VAL A 70 -8.61 -13.48 3.70
N TRP A 71 -7.77 -13.20 2.70
CA TRP A 71 -6.72 -12.20 2.83
C TRP A 71 -7.27 -10.77 2.86
N GLU A 72 -8.26 -10.45 2.04
CA GLU A 72 -8.96 -9.16 2.08
C GLU A 72 -9.48 -8.87 3.49
N ASP A 73 -10.27 -9.80 4.03
CA ASP A 73 -10.87 -9.66 5.35
C ASP A 73 -9.78 -9.58 6.42
N TYR A 74 -8.75 -10.42 6.35
CA TYR A 74 -7.62 -10.36 7.28
C TYR A 74 -6.92 -8.99 7.30
N PHE A 75 -6.59 -8.40 6.14
CA PHE A 75 -5.87 -7.13 6.11
C PHE A 75 -6.74 -5.95 6.53
N LEU A 76 -8.04 -5.97 6.21
CA LEU A 76 -8.96 -4.91 6.60
C LEU A 76 -9.33 -4.98 8.09
N GLU A 77 -9.72 -6.15 8.60
CA GLU A 77 -10.16 -6.32 9.99
C GLU A 77 -9.03 -6.07 11.01
N ASN A 78 -7.80 -6.44 10.65
CA ASN A 78 -6.63 -6.18 11.50
C ASN A 78 -6.05 -4.76 11.33
N ASN A 79 -6.73 -3.87 10.60
CA ASN A 79 -6.29 -2.50 10.29
C ASN A 79 -4.88 -2.44 9.65
N PHE A 80 -4.51 -3.48 8.90
CA PHE A 80 -3.26 -3.45 8.13
C PHE A 80 -3.37 -2.62 6.86
N SER A 81 -4.56 -2.20 6.44
CA SER A 81 -4.77 -1.26 5.33
C SER A 81 -6.14 -0.60 5.40
N ASP A 82 -6.28 0.59 4.82
CA ASP A 82 -7.58 1.22 4.60
C ASP A 82 -8.31 0.60 3.41
N TYR A 83 -7.55 0.08 2.43
CA TYR A 83 -8.05 -0.48 1.18
C TYR A 83 -7.23 -1.70 0.77
N PHE A 84 -7.89 -2.64 0.11
CA PHE A 84 -7.29 -3.86 -0.42
C PHE A 84 -7.55 -3.97 -1.92
N VAL A 85 -6.57 -4.42 -2.68
CA VAL A 85 -6.72 -4.72 -4.11
C VAL A 85 -5.99 -6.00 -4.46
N ALA A 86 -6.67 -6.88 -5.18
CA ALA A 86 -6.11 -8.09 -5.76
C ALA A 86 -5.86 -7.87 -7.25
N LEU A 87 -4.62 -7.95 -7.74
CA LEU A 87 -4.31 -7.75 -9.16
C LEU A 87 -3.24 -8.70 -9.70
N SER A 88 -3.19 -8.82 -11.02
CA SER A 88 -2.09 -9.51 -11.72
C SER A 88 -1.43 -8.53 -12.68
N VAL A 89 -0.20 -8.15 -12.39
CA VAL A 89 0.58 -7.30 -13.29
C VAL A 89 0.85 -8.00 -14.61
N GLU A 90 1.16 -9.29 -14.57
CA GLU A 90 1.47 -10.07 -15.78
C GLU A 90 0.26 -10.19 -16.71
N LYS A 91 -0.93 -10.43 -16.15
CA LYS A 91 -2.15 -10.58 -16.94
C LYS A 91 -2.88 -9.25 -17.21
N GLY A 92 -2.40 -8.13 -16.67
CA GLY A 92 -3.06 -6.83 -16.83
C GLY A 92 -4.39 -6.73 -16.06
N THR A 93 -4.64 -7.62 -15.09
CA THR A 93 -5.95 -7.76 -14.45
C THR A 93 -6.12 -6.75 -13.32
N ASN A 94 -7.30 -6.15 -13.23
CA ASN A 94 -7.81 -5.39 -12.08
C ASN A 94 -7.09 -4.07 -11.70
N PHE A 95 -6.29 -3.50 -12.61
CA PHE A 95 -5.68 -2.16 -12.41
C PHE A 95 -6.71 -1.03 -12.28
N ASN A 96 -7.87 -1.17 -12.91
CA ASN A 96 -8.95 -0.19 -12.85
C ASN A 96 -9.49 -0.03 -11.42
N GLU A 97 -9.49 -1.08 -10.61
CA GLU A 97 -9.90 -1.00 -9.21
C GLU A 97 -8.93 -0.15 -8.39
N LEU A 98 -7.63 -0.40 -8.54
CA LEU A 98 -6.59 0.41 -7.89
C LEU A 98 -6.74 1.89 -8.24
N ARG A 99 -6.98 2.19 -9.53
CA ARG A 99 -7.21 3.57 -10.01
C ARG A 99 -8.43 4.21 -9.38
N LYS A 100 -9.57 3.50 -9.34
CA LYS A 100 -10.80 4.00 -8.71
C LYS A 100 -10.59 4.34 -7.23
N ILE A 101 -9.87 3.50 -6.50
CA ILE A 101 -9.57 3.74 -5.08
C ILE A 101 -8.66 4.96 -4.92
N THR A 102 -7.63 5.09 -5.75
CA THR A 102 -6.74 6.27 -5.69
C THR A 102 -7.47 7.56 -6.05
N ASP A 103 -8.31 7.55 -7.09
CA ASP A 103 -9.15 8.68 -7.49
C ASP A 103 -10.12 9.08 -6.36
N LYS A 104 -10.73 8.11 -5.68
CA LYS A 104 -11.59 8.33 -4.52
C LYS A 104 -10.84 9.03 -3.38
N ILE A 105 -9.67 8.51 -2.99
CA ILE A 105 -8.86 9.10 -1.91
C ILE A 105 -8.44 10.53 -2.26
N TYR A 106 -8.08 10.76 -3.54
CA TYR A 106 -7.72 12.08 -4.02
C TYR A 106 -8.91 13.05 -3.96
N ALA A 107 -10.11 12.62 -4.37
CA ALA A 107 -11.32 13.43 -4.27
C ALA A 107 -11.64 13.81 -2.81
N GLU A 108 -11.57 12.85 -1.87
CA GLU A 108 -11.77 13.11 -0.43
C GLU A 108 -10.76 14.13 0.12
N LYS A 109 -9.50 14.05 -0.33
CA LYS A 109 -8.47 15.04 0.02
C LYS A 109 -8.84 16.42 -0.52
N LEU A 110 -9.22 16.53 -1.79
CA LEU A 110 -9.62 17.79 -2.40
C LEU A 110 -10.81 18.43 -1.67
N GLU A 111 -11.81 17.65 -1.29
CA GLU A 111 -12.95 18.14 -0.53
C GLU A 111 -12.55 18.69 0.85
N LYS A 112 -11.68 17.97 1.58
CA LYS A 112 -11.12 18.45 2.86
C LYS A 112 -10.34 19.75 2.68
N MET A 113 -9.58 19.88 1.60
CA MET A 113 -8.84 21.11 1.30
C MET A 113 -9.76 22.28 0.94
N LYS A 114 -10.81 22.03 0.14
CA LYS A 114 -11.84 23.03 -0.18
C LYS A 114 -12.55 23.55 1.08
N LYS A 115 -12.92 22.64 2.00
CA LYS A 115 -13.51 23.01 3.31
C LYS A 115 -12.59 23.88 4.16
N ARG A 116 -11.28 23.75 3.98
CA ARG A 116 -10.25 24.57 4.66
C ARG A 116 -9.93 25.88 3.92
N GLY A 117 -10.68 26.21 2.85
CA GLY A 117 -10.55 27.48 2.11
C GLY A 117 -9.51 27.46 0.98
N PHE A 118 -8.90 26.32 0.67
CA PHE A 118 -7.95 26.23 -0.45
C PHE A 118 -8.71 26.11 -1.77
N VAL A 119 -8.76 27.20 -2.54
CA VAL A 119 -9.44 27.29 -3.84
C VAL A 119 -8.40 27.22 -4.96
N LYS A 120 -8.42 26.11 -5.71
CA LYS A 120 -7.61 25.76 -6.90
C LYS A 120 -6.16 25.33 -6.66
N LEU A 121 -5.90 24.04 -6.85
CA LEU A 121 -4.64 23.57 -7.45
C LEU A 121 -4.89 23.52 -8.96
N LYS A 122 -4.03 24.20 -9.72
CA LYS A 122 -4.00 24.16 -11.18
C LYS A 122 -3.54 22.78 -11.66
#